data_AF-A0A1T4VWN3-F1
#
_entry.id   AF-A0A1T4VWN3-F1
#
_cell.length_a   1.000
_cell.length_b   1.000
_cell.length_c   1.000
_cell.angle_alpha   90.00
_cell.angle_beta   90.00
_cell.angle_gamma   90.00
#
_symmetry.space_group_name_H-M   'P 1'
#
loop_
_entity.id
_entity.type
_entity.pdbx_description
1 polymer ?
#
loop_
_entity_poly.entity_id
_entity_poly.type
_entity_poly.pdbx_seq_one_letter_code
_entity_poly.pdbx_strand_id
1 'polypeptide(L)'
;MNSQIFVGEDYDLTITGDYYNTLDIEGFSHMLKDPSYCYKFYWLEAIVHKIDEGVSETTFNDVIDEMIANAWYSVREFHIHLSGMQADGEVRDGLERAILKLSEISNLAANASKVEIKNAIKEHESELKTYKSQLYRKGNSKEEFINILSKNMQPVYDFARRQGYEVWMR
;
A
#
# COMPACT_ATOMS: atom_id res chain seq x y z
N MET A 1 -16.33 -44.24 22.72
CA MET A 1 -15.52 -44.30 23.95
C MET A 1 -14.47 -43.19 23.85
N ASN A 2 -14.39 -42.14 24.65
CA ASN A 2 -15.23 -41.62 25.72
C ASN A 2 -15.24 -40.10 25.50
N SER A 3 -16.42 -39.51 25.31
CA SER A 3 -16.61 -38.06 25.41
C SER A 3 -16.61 -37.70 26.89
N GLN A 4 -15.54 -37.05 27.35
CA GLN A 4 -15.59 -36.29 28.60
C GLN A 4 -16.06 -34.88 28.26
N ILE A 5 -17.25 -34.55 28.74
CA ILE A 5 -17.84 -33.22 28.66
C ILE A 5 -17.20 -32.41 29.80
N PHE A 6 -16.41 -31.40 29.46
CA PHE A 6 -16.10 -30.30 30.36
C PHE A 6 -16.99 -29.13 29.97
N VAL A 7 -17.97 -28.84 30.82
CA VAL A 7 -18.81 -27.65 30.72
C VAL A 7 -18.06 -26.52 31.42
N GLY A 8 -17.55 -25.57 30.63
CA GLY A 8 -17.04 -24.28 31.06
C GLY A 8 -17.44 -23.27 29.98
N GLU A 9 -17.98 -22.13 30.39
CA GLU A 9 -18.75 -21.20 29.57
C GLU A 9 -18.02 -20.68 28.31
N ASP A 10 -18.76 -20.82 27.20
CA ASP A 10 -18.81 -20.10 25.92
C ASP A 10 -17.53 -19.67 25.16
N TYR A 11 -17.53 -20.09 23.88
CA TYR A 11 -16.68 -19.77 22.72
C TYR A 11 -15.36 -20.54 22.54
N ASP A 12 -15.47 -21.84 22.21
CA ASP A 12 -14.44 -22.51 21.41
C ASP A 12 -14.49 -22.03 19.95
N LEU A 13 -13.53 -21.19 19.54
CA LEU A 13 -13.28 -20.87 18.13
C LEU A 13 -12.64 -22.09 17.46
N THR A 14 -13.45 -22.96 16.87
CA THR A 14 -12.99 -23.90 15.85
C THR A 14 -12.63 -23.13 14.58
N ILE A 15 -11.37 -22.70 14.47
CA ILE A 15 -10.80 -22.25 13.18
C ILE A 15 -10.61 -23.50 12.32
N THR A 16 -11.65 -23.87 11.57
CA THR A 16 -11.49 -24.74 10.41
C THR A 16 -10.55 -24.02 9.45
N GLY A 17 -9.41 -24.65 9.11
CA GLY A 17 -8.31 -24.05 8.33
C GLY A 17 -8.62 -23.66 6.88
N ASP A 18 -9.88 -23.45 6.53
CA ASP A 18 -10.32 -23.05 5.21
C ASP A 18 -10.51 -21.52 5.22
N TYR A 19 -9.50 -20.80 4.74
CA TYR A 19 -9.61 -19.38 4.43
C TYR A 19 -10.61 -19.19 3.28
N TYR A 20 -11.79 -18.65 3.58
CA TYR A 20 -12.77 -18.29 2.55
C TYR A 20 -12.64 -16.81 2.22
N ASN A 21 -11.96 -16.50 1.11
CA ASN A 21 -11.87 -15.14 0.60
C ASN A 21 -13.22 -14.70 0.03
N THR A 22 -13.95 -13.86 0.76
CA THR A 22 -15.18 -13.21 0.29
C THR A 22 -14.92 -11.84 -0.35
N LEU A 23 -13.66 -11.53 -0.68
CA LEU A 23 -13.33 -10.30 -1.41
C LEU A 23 -14.06 -10.35 -2.76
N ASP A 24 -14.94 -9.36 -2.97
CA ASP A 24 -15.54 -9.13 -4.27
C ASP A 24 -14.44 -8.77 -5.26
N ILE A 25 -13.93 -9.78 -5.96
CA ILE A 25 -12.85 -9.64 -6.93
C ILE A 25 -13.27 -8.68 -8.05
N GLU A 26 -14.55 -8.68 -8.41
CA GLU A 26 -15.08 -7.82 -9.46
C GLU A 26 -15.15 -6.36 -8.98
N GLY A 27 -15.67 -6.12 -7.77
CA GLY A 27 -15.66 -4.81 -7.11
C GLY A 27 -14.25 -4.27 -6.85
N PHE A 28 -13.32 -5.12 -6.41
CA PHE A 28 -11.91 -4.78 -6.25
C PHE A 28 -11.26 -4.45 -7.60
N SER A 29 -11.58 -5.20 -8.67
CA SER A 29 -11.12 -4.89 -10.02
C SER A 29 -11.69 -3.57 -10.55
N HIS A 30 -12.90 -3.19 -10.12
CA HIS A 30 -13.47 -1.89 -10.46
C HIS A 30 -12.75 -0.73 -9.78
N MET A 31 -12.13 -0.94 -8.62
CA MET A 31 -11.20 0.05 -8.05
C MET A 31 -9.94 0.23 -8.90
N LEU A 32 -9.59 -0.76 -9.73
CA LEU A 32 -8.50 -0.68 -10.73
C LEU A 32 -8.98 -0.13 -12.09
N LYS A 33 -10.28 -0.11 -12.38
CA LYS A 33 -10.85 0.47 -13.62
C LYS A 33 -10.67 1.98 -13.72
N ASP A 34 -10.51 2.66 -12.59
CA ASP A 34 -10.28 4.10 -12.54
C ASP A 34 -8.84 4.37 -12.04
N PRO A 35 -7.84 4.44 -12.95
CA PRO A 35 -6.41 4.53 -12.61
C PRO A 35 -6.03 5.78 -11.82
N SER A 36 -6.98 6.71 -11.69
CA SER A 36 -7.01 7.90 -10.84
C SER A 36 -6.44 7.74 -9.42
N TYR A 37 -6.33 6.53 -8.88
CA TYR A 37 -5.87 6.29 -7.50
C TYR A 37 -4.98 5.06 -7.30
N CYS A 38 -4.39 4.48 -8.35
CA CYS A 38 -3.69 3.20 -8.20
C CYS A 38 -2.37 3.31 -7.40
N TYR A 39 -1.80 4.51 -7.21
CA TYR A 39 -0.68 4.71 -6.28
C TYR A 39 -0.99 4.27 -4.83
N LYS A 40 -2.28 4.27 -4.44
CA LYS A 40 -2.71 3.81 -3.11
C LYS A 40 -2.44 2.33 -2.88
N PHE A 41 -2.45 1.51 -3.93
CA PHE A 41 -2.11 0.09 -3.82
C PHE A 41 -0.62 -0.09 -3.52
N TYR A 42 0.24 0.67 -4.18
CA TYR A 42 1.68 0.65 -3.87
C TYR A 42 1.96 1.16 -2.45
N TRP A 43 1.18 2.12 -1.94
CA TRP A 43 1.27 2.57 -0.55
C TRP A 43 0.91 1.46 0.43
N LEU A 44 -0.19 0.73 0.17
CA LEU A 44 -0.60 -0.41 0.99
C LEU A 44 0.43 -1.54 0.94
N GLU A 45 0.87 -1.92 -0.27
CA GLU A 45 1.87 -2.96 -0.50
C GLU A 45 3.19 -2.63 0.21
N ALA A 46 3.65 -1.38 0.14
CA ALA A 46 4.84 -0.91 0.85
C ALA A 46 4.73 -1.15 2.37
N ILE A 47 3.58 -0.85 2.96
CA ILE A 47 3.36 -1.07 4.39
C ILE A 47 3.29 -2.55 4.74
N VAL A 48 2.61 -3.35 3.91
CA VAL A 48 2.56 -4.81 4.11
C VAL A 48 3.97 -5.39 4.10
N HIS A 49 4.83 -4.98 3.16
CA HIS A 49 6.25 -5.38 3.17
C HIS A 49 6.98 -4.96 4.44
N LYS A 50 6.77 -3.74 4.95
CA LYS A 50 7.40 -3.30 6.21
C LYS A 50 6.94 -4.14 7.40
N ILE A 51 5.66 -4.50 7.46
CA ILE A 51 5.10 -5.34 8.51
C ILE A 51 5.70 -6.76 8.42
N ASP A 52 5.81 -7.32 7.22
CA ASP A 52 6.42 -8.64 6.96
C ASP A 52 7.91 -8.66 7.33
N GLU A 53 8.63 -7.55 7.10
CA GLU A 53 10.00 -7.33 7.55
C GLU A 53 10.13 -7.19 9.09
N GLY A 54 9.02 -7.20 9.83
CA GLY A 54 8.99 -7.04 11.29
C GLY A 54 9.25 -5.61 11.77
N VAL A 55 9.10 -4.61 10.89
CA VAL A 55 9.34 -3.20 11.20
C VAL A 55 8.16 -2.64 12.00
N SER A 56 8.41 -2.26 13.26
CA SER A 56 7.40 -1.66 14.14
C SER A 56 7.20 -0.16 13.95
N GLU A 57 8.25 0.54 13.50
CA GLU A 57 8.26 1.99 13.25
C GLU A 57 9.04 2.31 11.98
N THR A 58 8.52 3.19 11.12
CA THR A 58 9.12 3.56 9.83
C THR A 58 8.85 5.03 9.52
N THR A 59 9.61 5.63 8.61
CA THR A 59 9.33 6.99 8.14
C THR A 59 8.47 7.00 6.88
N PHE A 60 7.81 8.12 6.58
CA PHE A 60 7.14 8.32 5.29
C PHE A 60 8.11 8.16 4.11
N ASN A 61 9.37 8.58 4.28
CA ASN A 61 10.37 8.46 3.22
C ASN A 61 10.65 6.98 2.91
N ASP A 62 10.84 6.15 3.94
CA ASP A 62 11.10 4.72 3.75
C ASP A 62 9.92 4.00 3.08
N VAL A 63 8.69 4.40 3.41
CA VAL A 63 7.48 3.88 2.74
C VAL A 63 7.45 4.32 1.28
N ILE A 64 7.77 5.58 0.98
CA ILE A 64 7.80 6.10 -0.39
C ILE A 64 8.92 5.43 -1.21
N ASP A 65 10.08 5.14 -0.60
CA ASP A 65 11.16 4.39 -1.27
C ASP A 65 10.69 3.00 -1.69
N GLU A 66 9.94 2.33 -0.80
CA GLU A 66 9.32 1.05 -1.07
C GLU A 66 8.28 1.15 -2.19
N MET A 67 7.44 2.21 -2.19
CA MET A 67 6.46 2.48 -3.24
C MET A 67 7.13 2.66 -4.61
N ILE A 68 8.21 3.45 -4.69
CA ILE A 68 8.97 3.67 -5.93
C ILE A 68 9.54 2.33 -6.43
N ALA A 69 10.12 1.53 -5.53
CA ALA A 69 10.71 0.25 -5.89
C ALA A 69 9.66 -0.76 -6.38
N ASN A 70 8.48 -0.83 -5.76
CA ASN A 70 7.41 -1.73 -6.15
C ASN A 70 6.74 -1.30 -7.47
N ALA A 71 6.54 0.00 -7.69
CA ALA A 71 5.89 0.53 -8.89
C ALA A 71 6.82 0.62 -10.11
N TRP A 72 8.14 0.50 -9.91
CA TRP A 72 9.15 0.68 -10.95
C TRP A 72 8.87 -0.11 -12.22
N TYR A 73 8.72 -1.44 -12.12
CA TYR A 73 8.55 -2.30 -13.29
C TYR A 73 7.25 -1.97 -14.05
N SER A 74 6.14 -1.81 -13.32
CA SER A 74 4.83 -1.46 -13.88
C SER A 74 4.85 -0.14 -14.66
N VAL A 75 5.53 0.88 -14.13
CA VAL A 75 5.64 2.19 -14.79
C VAL A 75 6.64 2.15 -15.95
N ARG A 76 7.78 1.46 -15.80
CA ARG A 76 8.86 1.46 -16.79
C ARG A 76 8.62 0.55 -17.97
N GLU A 77 8.05 -0.62 -17.75
CA GLU A 77 7.82 -1.63 -18.80
C GLU A 77 6.47 -1.42 -19.50
N PHE A 78 5.40 -1.21 -18.71
CA PHE A 78 4.04 -1.14 -19.24
C PHE A 78 3.50 0.29 -19.37
N HIS A 79 4.29 1.29 -18.97
CA HIS A 79 3.91 2.71 -19.03
C HIS A 79 2.57 3.00 -18.34
N ILE A 80 2.31 2.29 -17.23
CA ILE A 80 1.09 2.47 -16.45
C ILE A 80 1.13 3.83 -15.77
N HIS A 81 0.11 4.64 -16.01
CA HIS A 81 -0.08 5.90 -15.30
C HIS A 81 -0.72 5.67 -13.94
N LEU A 82 -0.11 6.26 -12.90
CA LEU A 82 -0.50 6.03 -11.51
C LEU A 82 -1.65 6.93 -11.02
N SER A 83 -2.03 7.89 -11.87
CA SER A 83 -3.20 8.76 -11.71
C SER A 83 -3.91 8.94 -13.05
N GLY A 84 -5.10 9.52 -13.02
CA GLY A 84 -5.90 9.77 -14.20
C GLY A 84 -5.22 10.81 -15.08
N MET A 85 -5.06 10.51 -16.37
CA MET A 85 -4.63 11.50 -17.35
C MET A 85 -5.66 12.63 -17.41
N GLN A 86 -5.21 13.88 -17.22
CA GLN A 86 -6.03 15.04 -17.56
C GLN A 86 -6.00 15.30 -19.07
N ALA A 87 -6.94 16.09 -19.57
CA ALA A 87 -7.11 16.38 -20.99
C ALA A 87 -5.89 17.05 -21.65
N ASP A 88 -4.94 17.54 -20.86
CA ASP A 88 -3.66 18.14 -21.29
C ASP A 88 -2.52 17.12 -21.44
N GLY A 89 -2.71 15.86 -21.03
CA GLY A 89 -1.71 14.79 -21.11
C GLY A 89 -0.64 14.83 -20.02
N GLU A 90 -0.73 15.74 -19.04
CA GLU A 90 0.29 15.92 -18.02
C GLU A 90 0.10 14.97 -16.82
N VAL A 91 1.18 14.28 -16.45
CA VAL A 91 1.24 13.40 -15.27
C VAL A 91 1.40 14.27 -14.02
N ARG A 92 0.41 14.27 -13.13
CA ARG A 92 0.46 15.03 -11.86
C ARG A 92 0.85 14.20 -10.65
N ASP A 93 0.92 12.88 -10.77
CA ASP A 93 1.20 12.02 -9.61
C ASP A 93 2.65 12.12 -9.13
N GLY A 94 2.83 12.32 -7.83
CA GLY A 94 4.16 12.46 -7.21
C GLY A 94 5.00 11.20 -7.28
N LEU A 95 4.38 10.01 -7.25
CA LEU A 95 5.08 8.73 -7.30
C LEU A 95 5.55 8.42 -8.72
N GLU A 96 4.67 8.56 -9.72
CA GLU A 96 5.03 8.36 -11.12
C GLU A 96 6.14 9.32 -11.56
N ARG A 97 6.03 10.61 -11.21
CA ARG A 97 7.08 11.59 -11.52
C ARG A 97 8.40 11.28 -10.83
N ALA A 98 8.38 10.73 -9.61
CA ALA A 98 9.60 10.29 -8.95
C ALA A 98 10.26 9.10 -9.68
N ILE A 99 9.46 8.14 -10.16
CA ILE A 99 9.95 6.97 -10.93
C ILE A 99 10.54 7.41 -12.26
N LEU A 100 9.83 8.26 -13.01
CA LEU A 100 10.32 8.80 -14.29
C LEU A 100 11.58 9.63 -14.08
N LYS A 101 11.65 10.43 -13.02
CA LYS A 101 12.86 11.20 -12.71
C LYS A 101 14.04 10.31 -12.36
N LEU A 102 13.83 9.31 -11.50
CA LEU A 102 14.87 8.35 -11.12
C LEU A 102 15.36 7.56 -12.35
N SER A 103 14.46 7.19 -13.24
CA SER A 103 14.75 6.55 -14.53
C SER A 103 15.72 7.36 -15.37
N GLU A 104 15.45 8.66 -15.54
CA GLU A 104 16.31 9.56 -16.34
C GLU A 104 17.73 9.66 -15.79
N ILE A 105 17.87 9.75 -14.46
CA ILE A 105 19.15 10.10 -13.82
C ILE A 105 20.00 8.88 -13.44
N SER A 106 19.38 7.72 -13.18
CA SER A 106 20.09 6.48 -12.82
C SER A 106 20.40 5.60 -14.02
N ASN A 107 19.70 5.79 -15.15
CA ASN A 107 19.77 4.93 -16.34
C ASN A 107 19.52 3.43 -16.05
N LEU A 108 18.78 3.13 -14.98
CA LEU A 108 18.39 1.76 -14.64
C LEU A 108 17.39 1.21 -15.67
N ALA A 109 17.56 -0.08 -15.98
CA ALA A 109 16.65 -0.82 -16.84
C ALA A 109 15.28 -1.03 -16.16
N ALA A 110 14.23 -1.28 -16.97
CA ALA A 110 12.89 -1.54 -16.46
C ALA A 110 12.86 -2.78 -15.53
N ASN A 111 13.65 -3.81 -15.86
CA ASN A 111 13.80 -5.04 -15.09
C ASN A 111 14.86 -4.98 -13.98
N ALA A 112 15.32 -3.78 -13.58
CA ALA A 112 16.24 -3.62 -12.47
C ALA A 112 15.68 -4.25 -11.19
N SER A 113 16.55 -4.87 -10.39
CA SER A 113 16.16 -5.48 -9.13
C SER A 113 15.74 -4.42 -8.12
N LYS A 114 14.91 -4.83 -7.17
CA LYS A 114 14.46 -3.98 -6.05
C LYS A 114 15.62 -3.36 -5.27
N VAL A 115 16.72 -4.09 -5.14
CA VAL A 115 17.94 -3.62 -4.45
C VAL A 115 18.64 -2.53 -5.25
N GLU A 116 18.81 -2.70 -6.56
CA GLU A 116 19.39 -1.69 -7.45
C GLU A 116 18.56 -0.40 -7.42
N ILE A 117 17.23 -0.53 -7.50
CA ILE A 117 16.32 0.62 -7.45
C ILE A 117 16.45 1.36 -6.10
N LYS A 118 16.42 0.64 -4.97
CA LYS A 118 16.59 1.26 -3.64
C LYS A 118 17.94 1.94 -3.47
N ASN A 119 19.01 1.39 -4.07
CA ASN A 119 20.33 2.03 -4.03
C ASN A 119 20.33 3.33 -4.84
N ALA A 120 19.75 3.32 -6.05
CA ALA A 120 19.64 4.52 -6.87
C ALA A 120 18.76 5.61 -6.22
N ILE A 121 17.67 5.23 -5.53
CA ILE A 121 16.86 6.17 -4.75
C ILE A 121 17.73 6.91 -3.73
N LYS A 122 18.56 6.18 -2.97
CA LYS A 122 19.44 6.75 -1.95
C LYS A 122 20.51 7.68 -2.56
N GLU A 123 21.07 7.30 -3.70
CA GLU A 123 22.06 8.10 -4.42
C GLU A 123 21.49 9.44 -4.92
N HIS A 124 20.23 9.43 -5.36
CA HIS A 124 19.55 10.59 -5.96
C HIS A 124 18.46 11.21 -5.07
N GLU A 125 18.59 11.06 -3.74
CA GLU A 125 17.56 11.50 -2.79
C GLU A 125 17.22 12.99 -2.94
N SER A 126 18.23 13.83 -3.19
CA SER A 126 18.06 15.27 -3.39
C SER A 126 17.15 15.61 -4.57
N GLU A 127 17.31 14.90 -5.67
CA GLU A 127 16.58 15.09 -6.92
C GLU A 127 15.13 14.60 -6.80
N LEU A 128 14.91 13.55 -6.00
CA LEU A 128 13.57 12.98 -5.78
C LEU A 128 12.74 13.73 -4.75
N LYS A 129 13.39 14.48 -3.84
CA LYS A 129 12.75 15.14 -2.69
C LYS A 129 11.51 15.96 -3.03
N THR A 130 11.55 16.73 -4.13
CA THR A 130 10.42 17.56 -4.58
C THR A 130 9.19 16.70 -4.90
N TYR A 131 9.37 15.54 -5.52
CA TYR A 131 8.28 14.65 -5.91
C TYR A 131 7.76 13.86 -4.70
N LYS A 132 8.67 13.31 -3.89
CA LYS A 132 8.32 12.62 -2.64
C LYS A 132 7.52 13.51 -1.69
N SER A 133 7.83 14.81 -1.62
CA SER A 133 7.11 15.76 -0.77
C SER A 133 5.64 15.97 -1.15
N GLN A 134 5.25 15.62 -2.37
CA GLN A 134 3.86 15.70 -2.83
C GLN A 134 3.01 14.51 -2.34
N LEU A 135 3.65 13.43 -1.88
CA LEU A 135 3.00 12.21 -1.41
C LEU A 135 2.62 12.24 0.08
N TYR A 136 3.00 13.29 0.82
CA TYR A 136 2.63 13.45 2.22
C TYR A 136 2.29 14.89 2.57
N ARG A 137 1.46 15.07 3.59
CA ARG A 137 1.10 16.40 4.12
C ARG A 137 2.05 16.77 5.25
N LYS A 138 2.79 17.87 5.09
CA LYS A 138 3.66 18.42 6.15
C LYS A 138 2.82 18.95 7.31
N GLY A 139 3.31 18.78 8.52
CA GLY A 139 2.74 19.38 9.72
C GLY A 139 1.53 18.64 10.33
N ASN A 140 1.18 17.46 9.83
CA ASN A 140 0.15 16.65 10.48
C ASN A 140 0.63 16.16 11.85
N SER A 141 -0.15 16.43 12.89
CA SER A 141 0.07 15.83 14.20
C SER A 141 -0.25 14.33 14.17
N LYS A 142 0.32 13.57 15.11
CA LYS A 142 -0.01 12.14 15.29
C LYS A 142 -1.51 11.94 15.48
N GLU A 143 -2.15 12.82 16.25
CA GLU A 143 -3.59 12.78 16.51
C GLU A 143 -4.41 13.02 15.24
N GLU A 144 -4.06 14.04 14.46
CA GLU A 144 -4.75 14.34 13.21
C GLU A 144 -4.57 13.24 12.17
N PHE A 145 -3.36 12.66 12.09
CA PHE A 145 -3.11 11.48 11.27
C PHE A 145 -3.98 10.28 11.68
N ILE A 146 -4.03 9.95 12.98
CA ILE A 146 -4.87 8.86 13.50
C ILE A 146 -6.34 9.13 13.20
N ASN A 147 -6.82 10.37 13.36
CA ASN A 147 -8.19 10.75 13.09
C ASN A 147 -8.55 10.62 11.60
N ILE A 148 -7.67 11.06 10.70
CA ILE A 148 -7.86 10.92 9.24
C ILE A 148 -7.85 9.44 8.85
N LEU A 149 -6.88 8.68 9.33
CA LEU A 149 -6.75 7.26 9.02
C LEU A 149 -7.97 6.49 9.51
N SER A 150 -8.39 6.71 10.76
CA SER A 150 -9.56 6.05 11.35
C SER A 150 -10.82 6.37 10.55
N LYS A 151 -11.05 7.63 10.18
CA LYS A 151 -12.19 8.03 9.33
C LYS A 151 -12.19 7.35 7.96
N ASN A 152 -11.02 7.23 7.34
CA ASN A 152 -10.88 6.60 6.03
C ASN A 152 -11.00 5.07 6.09
N MET A 153 -10.57 4.44 7.19
CA MET A 153 -10.62 2.99 7.37
C MET A 153 -11.97 2.50 7.93
N GLN A 154 -12.73 3.36 8.61
CA GLN A 154 -14.01 2.99 9.22
C GLN A 154 -14.98 2.30 8.24
N PRO A 155 -15.20 2.79 7.00
CA PRO A 155 -16.09 2.11 6.06
C PRO A 155 -15.62 0.69 5.70
N VAL A 156 -14.31 0.48 5.63
CA VAL A 156 -13.71 -0.84 5.33
C VAL A 156 -13.91 -1.78 6.51
N TYR A 157 -13.69 -1.30 7.74
CA TYR A 157 -13.95 -2.08 8.96
C TYR A 157 -15.44 -2.43 9.11
N ASP A 158 -16.34 -1.46 8.91
CA ASP A 158 -17.77 -1.69 8.99
C ASP A 158 -18.24 -2.69 7.94
N PHE A 159 -17.69 -2.62 6.73
CA PHE A 159 -17.96 -3.60 5.67
C PHE A 159 -17.48 -4.99 6.06
N ALA A 160 -16.23 -5.14 6.51
CA ALA A 160 -15.69 -6.43 6.96
C ALA A 160 -16.53 -7.01 8.11
N ARG A 161 -16.92 -6.19 9.09
CA ARG A 161 -17.78 -6.62 10.20
C ARG A 161 -19.15 -7.12 9.72
N ARG A 162 -19.76 -6.45 8.73
CA ARG A 162 -21.03 -6.90 8.12
C ARG A 162 -20.89 -8.22 7.36
N GLN A 163 -19.69 -8.54 6.87
CA GLN A 163 -19.37 -9.81 6.23
C GLN A 163 -18.98 -10.91 7.24
N GLY A 164 -19.10 -10.65 8.55
CA GLY A 164 -18.85 -11.63 9.61
C GLY A 164 -17.40 -11.71 10.09
N TYR A 165 -16.51 -10.79 9.65
CA TYR A 165 -15.15 -10.73 10.18
C TYR A 165 -15.15 -10.08 11.57
N GLU A 166 -14.48 -10.72 12.52
CA GLU A 166 -14.27 -10.19 13.87
C GLU A 166 -13.03 -9.29 13.94
N VAL A 167 -13.01 -8.39 14.94
CA VAL A 167 -11.84 -7.54 15.19
C VAL A 167 -10.71 -8.42 15.71
N TRP A 168 -9.56 -8.39 15.03
CA TRP A 168 -8.33 -9.03 15.53
C TRP A 168 -7.94 -8.42 16.88
N MET A 169 -8.22 -9.13 17.97
CA MET A 169 -7.72 -8.80 19.30
C MET A 169 -6.31 -9.37 19.42
N ARG A 170 -5.32 -8.51 19.66
CA ARG A 170 -3.95 -8.90 20.02
C ARG A 170 -3.83 -9.09 21.53
#